data_AF-A0A6A1WJE2-F1
#
_entry.id   AF-A0A6A1WJE2-F1
#
_cell.length_a   1.000
_cell.length_b   1.000
_cell.length_c   1.000
_cell.angle_alpha   90.00
_cell.angle_beta   90.00
_cell.angle_gamma   90.00
#
_symmetry.space_group_name_H-M   'P 1'
#
loop_
_entity.id
_entity.type
_entity.pdbx_description
1 polymer ?
#
loop_
_entity_poly.entity_id
_entity_poly.type
_entity_poly.pdbx_seq_one_letter_code
_entity_poly.pdbx_strand_id
1 'polypeptide(L)'
;MWRSPGTSFLAGRLTQLGLVRVGTLNHSSYSTMLSQSQKSNQATAITTAASFKDECSGQSTSQCPEQSAGGAQQRRIGDNVTRKDKVKFLVTTLLDMKDSKEAVFGTLDAWVAWEQNFPIASLKRALLALEKEQQWHRVVQVIKWMLSKGQGTTMGTYGQLIRALDMDHRAEEAHDFWERKIGMDLHSVPWQLCRQMISIYYRNNKLKSLIKLFKDLEAFDRKPPEKSIVQKVADAYELLGLLEEKERVLEKYNDLFAENKSLMKSRKAPSKKKKK
;
A
#
# COMPACT_ATOMS: atom_id res chain seq x y z
N MET A 1 -12.30 -31.16 -50.73
CA MET A 1 -12.75 -30.24 -51.81
C MET A 1 -13.53 -29.11 -51.15
N TRP A 2 -12.94 -27.93 -51.11
CA TRP A 2 -13.54 -26.72 -50.55
C TRP A 2 -14.39 -26.04 -51.64
N ARG A 3 -15.60 -25.60 -51.30
CA ARG A 3 -16.35 -24.64 -52.12
C ARG A 3 -16.78 -23.49 -51.21
N SER A 4 -16.13 -22.34 -51.42
CA SER A 4 -16.67 -21.03 -51.08
C SER A 4 -17.16 -20.38 -52.38
N PRO A 5 -18.13 -19.46 -52.28
CA PRO A 5 -18.17 -18.31 -53.17
C PRO A 5 -17.99 -17.01 -52.38
N GLY A 6 -17.13 -16.11 -52.89
CA GLY A 6 -17.17 -14.67 -52.63
C GLY A 6 -18.47 -14.06 -53.20
N THR A 7 -18.83 -12.80 -53.04
CA THR A 7 -18.15 -11.49 -52.86
C THR A 7 -19.25 -10.56 -52.27
N SER A 8 -19.04 -9.40 -51.64
CA SER A 8 -18.46 -8.18 -52.21
C SER A 8 -18.54 -7.03 -51.18
N PHE A 9 -17.48 -6.22 -51.15
CA PHE A 9 -17.41 -4.76 -51.02
C PHE A 9 -18.60 -3.97 -50.43
N LEU A 10 -18.31 -3.12 -49.43
CA LEU A 10 -18.51 -1.66 -49.53
C LEU A 10 -17.49 -0.92 -48.65
N ALA A 11 -16.76 0.00 -49.30
CA ALA A 11 -15.91 1.01 -48.69
C ALA A 11 -16.74 2.24 -48.29
N GLY A 12 -16.32 2.93 -47.23
CA GLY A 12 -16.84 4.23 -46.82
C GLY A 12 -15.89 4.89 -45.85
N ARG A 13 -15.08 5.82 -46.37
CA ARG A 13 -14.04 6.59 -45.68
C ARG A 13 -14.59 8.01 -45.37
N LEU A 14 -13.92 8.68 -44.42
CA LEU A 14 -13.93 10.13 -44.08
C LEU A 14 -15.09 10.58 -43.17
N THR A 15 -14.89 11.43 -42.15
CA THR A 15 -14.01 12.62 -42.14
C THR A 15 -13.68 13.05 -40.70
N GLN A 16 -12.48 13.64 -40.54
CA GLN A 16 -12.09 14.50 -39.42
C GLN A 16 -13.06 15.69 -39.25
N LEU A 17 -13.25 16.13 -38.01
CA LEU A 17 -13.55 17.52 -37.69
C LEU A 17 -12.98 17.85 -36.32
N GLY A 18 -11.96 18.70 -36.33
CA GLY A 18 -11.45 19.35 -35.12
C GLY A 18 -12.44 20.40 -34.64
N LEU A 19 -12.56 20.53 -33.32
CA LEU A 19 -13.08 21.72 -32.70
C LEU A 19 -12.11 22.15 -31.60
N VAL A 20 -11.27 23.12 -31.96
CA VAL A 20 -10.61 24.01 -31.02
C VAL A 20 -11.69 24.91 -30.41
N ARG A 21 -11.83 24.89 -29.09
CA ARG A 21 -12.44 26.02 -28.37
C ARG A 21 -11.63 26.33 -27.12
N VAL A 22 -10.85 27.40 -27.27
CA VAL A 22 -10.29 28.22 -26.21
C VAL A 22 -11.45 28.76 -25.37
N GLY A 23 -11.36 28.55 -24.07
CA GLY A 23 -12.25 29.10 -23.05
C GLY A 23 -11.40 29.50 -21.84
N THR A 24 -11.32 30.80 -21.65
CA THR A 24 -10.49 31.58 -20.73
C THR A 24 -10.70 31.30 -19.24
N LEU A 25 -9.59 31.43 -18.50
CA LEU A 25 -9.43 31.99 -17.14
C LEU A 25 -10.46 31.59 -16.07
N ASN A 26 -10.00 30.81 -15.10
CA ASN A 26 -10.27 31.11 -13.69
C ASN A 26 -8.99 30.97 -12.89
N HIS A 27 -8.57 32.09 -12.30
CA HIS A 27 -7.36 32.27 -11.51
C HIS A 27 -7.34 31.33 -10.31
N SER A 28 -6.41 30.38 -10.29
CA SER A 28 -5.92 29.77 -9.06
C SER A 28 -4.89 30.73 -8.47
N SER A 29 -5.35 31.60 -7.56
CA SER A 29 -4.47 32.41 -6.72
C SER A 29 -3.69 31.46 -5.83
N TYR A 30 -2.41 31.19 -6.11
CA TYR A 30 -1.33 30.85 -5.17
C TYR A 30 -0.09 30.42 -5.97
N SER A 31 0.55 31.36 -6.67
CA SER A 31 1.91 31.17 -7.21
C SER A 31 2.57 32.53 -7.45
N THR A 32 2.94 33.21 -6.36
CA THR A 32 3.90 34.32 -6.42
C THR A 32 4.48 34.52 -5.02
N MET A 33 5.59 33.86 -4.68
CA MET A 33 6.55 34.27 -3.63
C MET A 33 7.78 33.31 -3.61
N LEU A 34 8.40 33.02 -4.76
CA LEU A 34 9.72 32.37 -4.82
C LEU A 34 10.55 32.99 -5.95
N SER A 35 10.78 34.29 -5.85
CA SER A 35 11.75 35.00 -6.68
C SER A 35 12.17 36.29 -5.98
N GLN A 36 12.76 36.17 -4.78
CA GLN A 36 13.52 37.25 -4.14
C GLN A 36 14.38 36.70 -2.99
N SER A 37 15.49 36.06 -3.34
CA SER A 37 16.69 35.97 -2.48
C SER A 37 17.89 35.51 -3.32
N GLN A 38 18.31 36.36 -4.26
CA GLN A 38 19.67 36.33 -4.79
C GLN A 38 20.29 37.72 -4.62
N LYS A 39 21.58 37.71 -4.24
CA LYS A 39 22.46 38.82 -3.80
C LYS A 39 22.30 39.09 -2.30
N SER A 40 23.31 39.05 -1.42
CA SER A 40 24.75 39.33 -1.50
C SER A 40 25.40 38.70 -0.24
N ASN A 41 26.62 38.13 -0.20
CA ASN A 41 27.92 38.80 -0.26
C ASN A 41 29.06 37.77 -0.42
N GLN A 42 30.07 38.12 -1.20
CA GLN A 42 31.42 37.54 -1.21
C GLN A 42 32.38 38.42 -0.39
N ALA A 43 33.57 37.84 -0.11
CA ALA A 43 34.80 38.39 0.48
C ALA A 43 34.98 38.06 1.98
N THR A 44 36.10 37.55 2.50
CA THR A 44 37.49 37.37 1.99
C THR A 44 38.21 36.32 2.86
N ALA A 45 39.46 35.97 2.54
CA ALA A 45 40.09 34.69 2.84
C ALA A 45 41.32 34.78 3.79
N ILE A 46 41.68 33.62 4.38
CA ILE A 46 43.03 33.10 4.81
C ILE A 46 43.71 33.72 6.07
N THR A 47 44.01 32.90 7.11
CA THR A 47 45.36 32.35 7.46
C THR A 47 45.52 31.91 8.95
N THR A 48 46.15 30.73 9.12
CA THR A 48 47.00 30.22 10.23
C THR A 48 46.46 29.62 11.53
N ALA A 49 47.22 28.60 11.94
CA ALA A 49 47.02 27.59 12.97
C ALA A 49 47.42 28.02 14.39
N ALA A 50 46.86 27.36 15.40
CA ALA A 50 47.59 26.74 16.51
C ALA A 50 46.63 26.04 17.49
N SER A 51 47.10 24.92 18.03
CA SER A 51 46.57 24.16 19.17
C SER A 51 46.53 25.00 20.45
N PHE A 52 45.60 24.74 21.37
CA PHE A 52 45.85 24.42 22.81
C PHE A 52 44.52 24.12 23.53
N LYS A 53 44.59 23.22 24.51
CA LYS A 53 43.53 22.75 25.43
C LYS A 53 43.09 23.88 26.37
N ASP A 54 41.83 23.87 26.84
CA ASP A 54 41.55 23.67 28.28
C ASP A 54 40.05 23.48 28.58
N GLU A 55 39.77 22.64 29.58
CA GLU A 55 38.47 22.53 30.26
C GLU A 55 38.25 23.72 31.20
N CYS A 56 37.01 24.19 31.38
CA CYS A 56 36.43 24.33 32.72
C CYS A 56 34.94 24.69 32.71
N SER A 57 34.26 24.01 33.63
CA SER A 57 32.93 24.22 34.16
C SER A 57 32.68 25.63 34.73
N GLY A 58 31.44 26.09 34.62
CA GLY A 58 30.93 27.23 35.40
C GLY A 58 29.42 27.40 35.26
N GLN A 59 28.67 26.89 36.24
CA GLN A 59 27.28 27.25 36.48
C GLN A 59 27.16 28.74 36.76
N SER A 60 26.12 29.38 36.22
CA SER A 60 25.61 30.65 36.73
C SER A 60 24.10 30.69 36.52
N THR A 61 23.39 30.49 37.63
CA THR A 61 21.98 30.81 37.84
C THR A 61 21.71 32.30 37.60
N SER A 62 20.68 32.63 36.82
CA SER A 62 19.92 33.86 37.03
C SER A 62 18.43 33.57 36.85
N GLN A 63 17.67 33.87 37.90
CA GLN A 63 16.23 33.62 38.04
C GLN A 63 15.38 34.48 37.09
N CYS A 64 14.15 34.00 36.89
CA CYS A 64 13.07 34.52 36.03
C CYS A 64 12.62 35.96 36.32
N PRO A 65 11.75 36.52 35.45
CA PRO A 65 10.35 36.53 35.88
C PRO A 65 9.35 36.06 34.83
N GLU A 66 8.35 35.33 35.30
CA GLU A 66 7.07 35.12 34.62
C GLU A 66 6.38 36.46 34.40
N GLN A 67 6.08 36.80 33.15
CA GLN A 67 4.95 37.66 32.82
C GLN A 67 4.23 37.10 31.58
N SER A 68 3.03 36.59 31.85
CA SER A 68 2.01 36.26 30.86
C SER A 68 1.72 37.44 29.95
N ALA A 69 1.97 37.28 28.66
CA ALA A 69 1.32 38.06 27.60
C ALA A 69 0.96 37.06 26.50
N GLY A 70 -0.35 36.93 26.27
CA GLY A 70 -1.00 35.85 25.53
C GLY A 70 -0.24 35.41 24.29
N GLY A 71 0.27 34.17 24.33
CA GLY A 71 0.70 33.48 23.14
C GLY A 71 -0.50 33.37 22.22
N ALA A 72 -0.58 34.27 21.23
CA ALA A 72 -1.42 34.08 20.07
C ALA A 72 -0.93 32.79 19.43
N GLN A 73 -1.55 31.68 19.82
CA GLN A 73 -1.33 30.37 19.24
C GLN A 73 -1.68 30.56 17.77
N GLN A 74 -0.65 30.72 16.96
CA GLN A 74 -0.77 30.99 15.54
C GLN A 74 -1.47 29.77 14.95
N ARG A 75 -2.80 29.84 14.86
CA ARG A 75 -3.64 28.79 14.33
C ARG A 75 -3.08 28.50 12.96
N ARG A 76 -2.47 27.33 12.80
CA ARG A 76 -1.98 26.95 11.48
C ARG A 76 -3.22 26.87 10.60
N ILE A 77 -3.08 27.22 9.32
CA ILE A 77 -4.21 27.26 8.37
C ILE A 77 -5.03 25.95 8.41
N GLY A 78 -4.39 24.82 8.74
CA GLY A 78 -5.03 23.52 8.93
C GLY A 78 -5.97 23.37 10.13
N ASP A 79 -5.95 24.25 11.14
CA ASP A 79 -6.75 24.07 12.36
C ASP A 79 -8.23 24.43 12.18
N ASN A 80 -8.56 25.20 11.13
CA ASN A 80 -9.91 25.67 10.87
C ASN A 80 -10.74 24.73 9.97
N VAL A 81 -10.17 23.61 9.51
CA VAL A 81 -10.83 22.65 8.62
C VAL A 81 -11.16 21.36 9.37
N THR A 82 -12.38 20.84 9.22
CA THR A 82 -12.77 19.60 9.89
C THR A 82 -11.93 18.41 9.40
N ARG A 83 -11.66 17.43 10.27
CA ARG A 83 -10.91 16.21 9.88
C ARG A 83 -11.57 15.48 8.70
N LYS A 84 -12.90 15.52 8.58
CA LYS A 84 -13.62 14.88 7.46
C LYS A 84 -13.33 15.60 6.15
N ASP A 85 -13.37 16.92 6.15
CA ASP A 85 -13.11 17.72 4.96
C ASP A 85 -11.65 17.62 4.51
N LYS A 86 -10.70 17.56 5.46
CA LYS A 86 -9.29 17.28 5.17
C LYS A 86 -9.10 15.94 4.45
N VAL A 87 -9.75 14.88 4.93
CA VAL A 87 -9.68 13.55 4.29
C VAL A 87 -10.33 13.58 2.91
N LYS A 88 -11.50 14.22 2.78
CA LYS A 88 -12.19 14.36 1.49
C LYS A 88 -11.30 15.11 0.49
N PHE A 89 -10.72 16.23 0.91
CA PHE A 89 -9.80 17.01 0.10
C PHE A 89 -8.58 16.19 -0.33
N LEU A 90 -7.95 15.46 0.61
CA LEU A 90 -6.82 14.59 0.30
C LEU A 90 -7.20 13.52 -0.74
N VAL A 91 -8.35 12.86 -0.56
CA VAL A 91 -8.83 11.83 -1.51
C VAL A 91 -9.09 12.44 -2.88
N THR A 92 -9.83 13.54 -2.97
CA THR A 92 -10.13 14.21 -4.24
C THR A 92 -8.85 14.65 -4.93
N THR A 93 -7.94 15.30 -4.21
CA THR A 93 -6.64 15.71 -4.77
C THR A 93 -5.85 14.52 -5.29
N LEU A 94 -5.77 13.44 -4.50
CA LEU A 94 -5.10 12.21 -4.91
C LEU A 94 -5.77 11.57 -6.11
N LEU A 95 -7.09 11.65 -6.30
CA LEU A 95 -7.76 11.09 -7.48
C LEU A 95 -7.51 11.93 -8.75
N ASP A 96 -7.56 13.25 -8.63
CA ASP A 96 -7.53 14.18 -9.77
C ASP A 96 -6.12 14.42 -10.33
N MET A 97 -5.06 14.12 -9.55
CA MET A 97 -3.69 14.36 -9.97
C MET A 97 -3.17 13.37 -11.01
N LYS A 98 -2.16 13.81 -11.78
CA LYS A 98 -1.41 12.96 -12.71
C LYS A 98 -0.78 11.78 -11.96
N ASP A 99 -0.91 10.59 -12.55
CA ASP A 99 -0.31 9.38 -12.00
C ASP A 99 1.21 9.37 -12.21
N SER A 100 1.92 10.02 -11.28
CA SER A 100 3.38 10.09 -11.26
C SER A 100 3.85 10.12 -9.82
N LYS A 101 4.97 9.44 -9.55
CA LYS A 101 5.55 9.35 -8.21
C LYS A 101 5.84 10.74 -7.64
N GLU A 102 6.40 11.63 -8.45
CA GLU A 102 6.81 12.97 -8.04
C GLU A 102 5.60 13.81 -7.64
N ALA A 103 4.50 13.76 -8.41
CA ALA A 103 3.28 14.50 -8.08
C ALA A 103 2.63 13.98 -6.80
N VAL A 104 2.52 12.66 -6.63
CA VAL A 104 1.94 12.07 -5.42
C VAL A 104 2.80 12.36 -4.20
N PHE A 105 4.12 12.15 -4.29
CA PHE A 105 5.03 12.36 -3.16
C PHE A 105 5.11 13.84 -2.79
N GLY A 106 5.24 14.73 -3.77
CA GLY A 106 5.26 16.17 -3.55
C GLY A 106 3.97 16.69 -2.94
N THR A 107 2.80 16.19 -3.38
CA THR A 107 1.51 16.57 -2.80
C THR A 107 1.37 16.08 -1.37
N LEU A 108 1.77 14.84 -1.08
CA LEU A 108 1.71 14.29 0.28
C LEU A 108 2.68 15.00 1.23
N ASP A 109 3.89 15.33 0.76
CA ASP A 109 4.87 16.11 1.52
C ASP A 109 4.36 17.52 1.82
N ALA A 110 3.80 18.20 0.82
CA ALA A 110 3.16 19.49 1.00
C ALA A 110 2.00 19.39 2.00
N TRP A 111 1.15 18.37 1.89
CA TRP A 111 0.01 18.18 2.77
C TRP A 111 0.42 17.95 4.23
N VAL A 112 1.41 17.09 4.48
CA VAL A 112 1.92 16.85 5.84
C VAL A 112 2.57 18.09 6.46
N ALA A 113 3.19 18.98 5.66
CA ALA A 113 3.81 20.20 6.18
C ALA A 113 2.81 21.12 6.91
N TRP A 114 1.51 21.04 6.59
CA TRP A 114 0.45 21.82 7.23
C TRP A 114 -0.13 21.15 8.49
N GLU A 115 0.18 19.88 8.76
CA GLU A 115 -0.37 19.13 9.88
C GLU A 115 0.57 19.19 11.10
N GLN A 116 -0.02 19.31 12.30
CA GLN A 116 0.75 19.35 13.56
C GLN A 116 1.35 17.99 13.92
N ASN A 117 0.61 16.91 13.65
CA ASN A 117 1.03 15.54 13.90
C ASN A 117 0.93 14.73 12.60
N PHE A 118 1.76 13.69 12.45
CA PHE A 118 1.73 12.88 11.23
C PHE A 118 0.32 12.26 11.03
N PRO A 119 -0.35 12.53 9.91
CA PRO A 119 -1.79 12.27 9.76
C PRO A 119 -2.13 10.82 9.35
N ILE A 120 -1.68 9.82 10.13
CA ILE A 120 -1.85 8.38 9.83
C ILE A 120 -3.32 8.01 9.60
N ALA A 121 -4.23 8.49 10.45
CA ALA A 121 -5.65 8.12 10.36
C ALA A 121 -6.31 8.63 9.07
N SER A 122 -5.93 9.83 8.63
CA SER A 122 -6.41 10.41 7.38
C SER A 122 -5.87 9.67 6.17
N LEU A 123 -4.57 9.32 6.18
CA LEU A 123 -3.95 8.52 5.13
C LEU A 123 -4.58 7.14 5.00
N LYS A 124 -4.86 6.46 6.12
CA LYS A 124 -5.57 5.17 6.12
C LYS A 124 -6.95 5.28 5.48
N ARG A 125 -7.70 6.35 5.76
CA ARG A 125 -9.01 6.58 5.13
C ARG A 125 -8.87 6.87 3.64
N ALA A 126 -7.84 7.62 3.25
CA ALA A 126 -7.57 7.89 1.84
C ALA A 126 -7.21 6.62 1.06
N LEU A 127 -6.35 5.75 1.64
CA LEU A 127 -6.04 4.45 1.07
C LEU A 127 -7.29 3.59 0.87
N LEU A 128 -8.19 3.53 1.87
CA LEU A 128 -9.46 2.80 1.73
C LEU A 128 -10.36 3.35 0.62
N ALA A 129 -10.34 4.66 0.38
CA ALA A 129 -11.07 5.26 -0.73
C ALA A 129 -10.44 4.91 -2.08
N LEU A 130 -9.12 5.04 -2.20
CA LEU A 130 -8.38 4.69 -3.42
C LEU A 130 -8.53 3.20 -3.78
N GLU A 131 -8.57 2.30 -2.80
CA GLU A 131 -8.83 0.88 -3.04
C GLU A 131 -10.24 0.61 -3.56
N LYS A 132 -11.24 1.34 -3.08
CA LYS A 132 -12.63 1.22 -3.58
C LYS A 132 -12.73 1.66 -5.04
N GLU A 133 -12.01 2.72 -5.39
CA GLU A 133 -11.88 3.23 -6.76
C GLU A 133 -10.87 2.42 -7.62
N GLN A 134 -10.34 1.32 -7.08
CA GLN A 134 -9.38 0.43 -7.75
C GLN A 134 -8.12 1.14 -8.27
N GLN A 135 -7.72 2.24 -7.62
CA GLN A 135 -6.51 3.00 -7.98
C GLN A 135 -5.26 2.32 -7.39
N TRP A 136 -5.02 1.06 -7.76
CA TRP A 136 -3.98 0.21 -7.16
C TRP A 136 -2.58 0.80 -7.28
N HIS A 137 -2.24 1.35 -8.44
CA HIS A 137 -0.96 2.02 -8.64
C HIS A 137 -0.75 3.16 -7.64
N ARG A 138 -1.78 3.98 -7.42
CA ARG A 138 -1.75 5.09 -6.46
C ARG A 138 -1.72 4.61 -5.01
N VAL A 139 -2.44 3.55 -4.68
CA VAL A 139 -2.34 2.88 -3.36
C VAL A 139 -0.90 2.46 -3.08
N VAL A 140 -0.22 1.84 -4.06
CA VAL A 140 1.20 1.47 -3.94
C VAL A 140 2.07 2.71 -3.68
N GLN A 141 1.88 3.79 -4.45
CA GLN A 141 2.65 5.02 -4.29
C GLN A 141 2.47 5.64 -2.90
N VAL A 142 1.22 5.77 -2.42
CA VAL A 142 0.92 6.34 -1.09
C VAL A 142 1.52 5.49 0.01
N ILE A 143 1.38 4.15 -0.04
CA ILE A 143 1.96 3.27 0.99
C ILE A 143 3.49 3.34 0.98
N LYS A 144 4.13 3.32 -0.21
CA LYS A 144 5.59 3.46 -0.31
C LYS A 144 6.07 4.81 0.24
N TRP A 145 5.35 5.90 -0.04
CA TRP A 145 5.65 7.20 0.54
C TRP A 145 5.54 7.16 2.08
N MET A 146 4.47 6.58 2.63
CA MET A 146 4.32 6.42 4.09
C MET A 146 5.50 5.67 4.70
N LEU A 147 5.90 4.54 4.09
CA LEU A 147 7.05 3.75 4.54
C LEU A 147 8.37 4.52 4.45
N SER A 148 8.54 5.38 3.43
CA SER A 148 9.74 6.24 3.30
C SER A 148 9.86 7.29 4.41
N LYS A 149 8.74 7.67 5.04
CA LYS A 149 8.70 8.57 6.20
C LYS A 149 8.81 7.81 7.53
N GLY A 150 9.05 6.50 7.49
CA GLY A 150 9.06 5.63 8.68
C GLY A 150 7.67 5.38 9.28
N GLN A 151 6.61 5.65 8.53
CA GLN A 151 5.23 5.57 9.00
C GLN A 151 4.51 4.36 8.42
N GLY A 152 3.60 3.76 9.20
CA GLY A 152 2.85 2.58 8.75
C GLY A 152 3.69 1.30 8.67
N THR A 153 4.74 1.16 9.49
CA THR A 153 5.56 -0.04 9.63
C THR A 153 4.83 -1.15 10.40
N THR A 154 3.66 -1.55 9.91
CA THR A 154 2.79 -2.55 10.54
C THR A 154 2.46 -3.66 9.55
N MET A 155 2.23 -4.86 10.08
CA MET A 155 1.88 -6.04 9.27
C MET A 155 0.62 -5.83 8.41
N GLY A 156 -0.34 -5.02 8.90
CA GLY A 156 -1.52 -4.63 8.13
C GLY A 156 -1.20 -3.75 6.92
N THR A 157 -0.31 -2.76 7.07
CA THR A 157 0.12 -1.90 5.96
C THR A 157 0.96 -2.69 4.95
N TYR A 158 1.79 -3.61 5.43
CA TYR A 158 2.57 -4.52 4.58
C TYR A 158 1.66 -5.45 3.76
N GLY A 159 0.65 -6.05 4.38
CA GLY A 159 -0.34 -6.86 3.66
C GLY A 159 -1.13 -6.05 2.63
N GLN A 160 -1.49 -4.81 2.97
CA GLN A 160 -2.15 -3.88 2.06
C GLN A 160 -1.26 -3.55 0.84
N LEU A 161 0.04 -3.30 1.05
CA LEU A 161 1.00 -3.06 -0.03
C LEU A 161 1.14 -4.28 -0.95
N ILE A 162 1.32 -5.46 -0.38
CA ILE A 162 1.46 -6.71 -1.14
C ILE A 162 0.22 -6.96 -2.00
N ARG A 163 -0.98 -6.77 -1.44
CA ARG A 163 -2.22 -6.86 -2.19
C ARG A 163 -2.29 -5.82 -3.31
N ALA A 164 -1.93 -4.57 -3.03
CA ALA A 164 -1.95 -3.52 -4.03
C ALA A 164 -0.97 -3.80 -5.18
N LEU A 165 0.23 -4.32 -4.88
CA LEU A 165 1.21 -4.74 -5.88
C LEU A 165 0.71 -5.89 -6.76
N ASP A 166 0.04 -6.89 -6.18
CA ASP A 166 -0.57 -7.98 -6.94
C ASP A 166 -1.69 -7.48 -7.87
N MET A 167 -2.54 -6.55 -7.39
CA MET A 167 -3.59 -5.94 -8.21
C MET A 167 -3.04 -4.98 -9.28
N ASP A 168 -1.87 -4.39 -9.05
CA ASP A 168 -1.13 -3.56 -10.01
C ASP A 168 -0.21 -4.39 -10.93
N HIS A 169 -0.43 -5.71 -11.02
CA HIS A 169 0.34 -6.65 -11.85
C HIS A 169 1.85 -6.67 -11.59
N ARG A 170 2.28 -6.35 -10.37
CA ARG A 170 3.68 -6.28 -9.93
C ARG A 170 3.99 -7.35 -8.90
N ALA A 171 3.66 -8.60 -9.21
CA ALA A 171 3.82 -9.75 -8.31
C ALA A 171 5.29 -10.05 -7.96
N GLU A 172 6.23 -9.75 -8.86
CA GLU A 172 7.68 -9.84 -8.58
C GLU A 172 8.08 -8.91 -7.43
N GLU A 173 7.63 -7.66 -7.49
CA GLU A 173 7.93 -6.70 -6.44
C GLU A 173 7.25 -7.06 -5.11
N ALA A 174 6.05 -7.63 -5.17
CA ALA A 174 5.39 -8.16 -3.98
C ALA A 174 6.20 -9.30 -3.34
N HIS A 175 6.80 -10.17 -4.16
CA HIS A 175 7.69 -11.23 -3.70
C HIS A 175 8.95 -10.68 -3.04
N ASP A 176 9.64 -9.74 -3.69
CA ASP A 176 10.85 -9.12 -3.13
C ASP A 176 10.57 -8.41 -1.81
N PHE A 177 9.41 -7.72 -1.72
CA PHE A 177 8.98 -7.07 -0.50
C PHE A 177 8.69 -8.09 0.61
N TRP A 178 8.00 -9.19 0.26
CA TRP A 178 7.71 -10.29 1.18
C TRP A 178 9.00 -10.85 1.78
N GLU A 179 9.96 -11.26 0.95
CA GLU A 179 11.22 -11.86 1.43
C GLU A 179 12.01 -10.90 2.32
N ARG A 180 12.04 -9.61 1.96
CA ARG A 180 12.82 -8.60 2.70
C ARG A 180 12.20 -8.16 4.03
N LYS A 181 10.87 -8.08 4.11
CA LYS A 181 10.17 -7.44 5.24
C LYS A 181 9.33 -8.36 6.10
N ILE A 182 8.97 -9.54 5.60
CA ILE A 182 7.96 -10.41 6.23
C ILE A 182 8.47 -11.83 6.37
N GLY A 183 9.00 -12.42 5.29
CA GLY A 183 9.38 -13.82 5.21
C GLY A 183 10.52 -14.27 6.10
N MET A 184 11.20 -13.34 6.80
CA MET A 184 12.29 -13.66 7.74
C MET A 184 11.81 -14.28 9.05
N ASP A 185 10.61 -13.91 9.52
CA ASP A 185 10.02 -14.45 10.76
C ASP A 185 8.58 -14.89 10.52
N LEU A 186 8.43 -16.06 9.91
CA LEU A 186 7.10 -16.62 9.65
C LEU A 186 6.38 -17.05 10.94
N HIS A 187 7.06 -17.22 12.07
CA HIS A 187 6.39 -17.59 13.33
C HIS A 187 5.44 -16.49 13.80
N SER A 188 5.84 -15.22 13.65
CA SER A 188 5.06 -14.05 14.07
C SER A 188 4.07 -13.54 13.03
N VAL A 189 4.09 -14.08 11.80
CA VAL A 189 3.24 -13.59 10.70
C VAL A 189 1.82 -14.15 10.79
N PRO A 190 0.78 -13.31 10.86
CA PRO A 190 -0.61 -13.77 10.88
C PRO A 190 -0.95 -14.67 9.69
N TRP A 191 -1.72 -15.73 9.93
CA TRP A 191 -2.13 -16.68 8.89
C TRP A 191 -2.88 -16.01 7.73
N GLN A 192 -3.65 -14.96 8.00
CA GLN A 192 -4.35 -14.20 6.96
C GLN A 192 -3.40 -13.65 5.89
N LEU A 193 -2.22 -13.18 6.30
CA LEU A 193 -1.21 -12.62 5.42
C LEU A 193 -0.44 -13.72 4.67
N CYS A 194 -0.15 -14.84 5.34
CA CYS A 194 0.40 -16.03 4.68
C CYS A 194 -0.54 -16.56 3.59
N ARG A 195 -1.85 -16.66 3.90
CA ARG A 195 -2.90 -17.08 2.96
C ARG A 195 -2.99 -16.13 1.75
N GLN A 196 -2.85 -14.82 1.98
CA GLN A 196 -2.78 -13.83 0.90
C GLN A 196 -1.59 -14.11 0.00
N MET A 197 -0.38 -14.27 0.57
CA MET A 197 0.82 -14.51 -0.23
C MET A 197 0.77 -15.83 -1.01
N ILE A 198 0.27 -16.90 -0.41
CA ILE A 198 0.03 -18.18 -1.10
C ILE A 198 -0.90 -17.99 -2.31
N SER A 199 -1.96 -17.20 -2.14
CA SER A 199 -2.91 -16.93 -3.24
C SER A 199 -2.27 -16.09 -4.34
N ILE A 200 -1.44 -15.11 -4.00
CA ILE A 200 -0.67 -14.28 -4.94
C ILE A 200 0.32 -15.14 -5.72
N TYR A 201 1.06 -16.01 -5.05
CA TYR A 201 2.00 -16.90 -5.73
C TYR A 201 1.30 -17.86 -6.69
N TYR A 202 0.17 -18.43 -6.27
CA TYR A 202 -0.59 -19.38 -7.08
C TYR A 202 -1.09 -18.73 -8.38
N ARG A 203 -1.78 -17.59 -8.28
CA ARG A 203 -2.38 -16.90 -9.44
C ARG A 203 -1.35 -16.28 -10.40
N ASN A 204 -0.14 -15.97 -9.92
CA ASN A 204 0.95 -15.44 -10.73
C ASN A 204 1.98 -16.53 -11.15
N ASN A 205 1.62 -17.81 -11.03
CA ASN A 205 2.46 -18.96 -11.41
C ASN A 205 3.84 -19.01 -10.72
N LYS A 206 3.96 -18.45 -9.52
CA LYS A 206 5.17 -18.51 -8.68
C LYS A 206 5.17 -19.76 -7.79
N LEU A 207 4.98 -20.92 -8.41
CA LEU A 207 4.72 -22.18 -7.72
C LEU A 207 5.87 -22.61 -6.79
N LYS A 208 7.12 -22.37 -7.19
CA LYS A 208 8.30 -22.67 -6.36
C LYS A 208 8.29 -21.86 -5.05
N SER A 209 8.02 -20.56 -5.13
CA SER A 209 7.94 -19.68 -3.96
C SER A 209 6.74 -20.03 -3.07
N LEU A 210 5.63 -20.47 -3.67
CA LEU A 210 4.47 -20.99 -2.94
C LEU A 210 4.84 -22.20 -2.09
N ILE A 211 5.47 -23.20 -2.72
CA ILE A 211 5.87 -24.44 -2.03
C ILE A 211 6.89 -24.15 -0.94
N LYS A 212 7.89 -23.31 -1.22
CA LYS A 212 8.87 -22.87 -0.21
C LYS A 212 8.17 -22.26 1.00
N LEU A 213 7.29 -21.28 0.77
CA LEU A 213 6.53 -20.64 1.85
C LEU A 213 5.72 -21.67 2.67
N PHE A 214 5.07 -22.64 2.01
CA PHE A 214 4.32 -23.66 2.72
C PHE A 214 5.22 -24.57 3.55
N LYS A 215 6.34 -25.05 3.00
CA LYS A 215 7.32 -25.87 3.72
C LYS A 215 7.88 -25.13 4.93
N ASP A 216 8.20 -23.85 4.77
CA ASP A 216 8.69 -23.02 5.87
C ASP A 216 7.63 -22.87 6.97
N LEU A 217 6.35 -22.71 6.62
CA LEU A 217 5.24 -22.69 7.60
C LEU A 217 5.08 -24.05 8.31
N GLU A 218 5.20 -25.16 7.58
CA GLU A 218 5.17 -26.50 8.15
C GLU A 218 6.34 -26.74 9.11
N ALA A 219 7.53 -26.20 8.83
CA ALA A 219 8.70 -26.30 9.70
C ALA A 219 8.51 -25.59 11.05
N PHE A 220 7.59 -24.63 11.12
CA PHE A 220 7.16 -23.99 12.37
C PHE A 220 5.92 -24.66 13.00
N ASP A 221 5.59 -25.88 12.58
CA ASP A 221 4.40 -26.63 13.01
C ASP A 221 3.07 -25.86 12.85
N ARG A 222 3.05 -24.87 11.96
CA ARG A 222 1.86 -24.07 11.72
C ARG A 222 0.89 -24.86 10.85
N LYS A 223 -0.22 -25.28 11.44
CA LYS A 223 -1.30 -25.96 10.71
C LYS A 223 -2.09 -24.96 9.85
N PRO A 224 -2.33 -25.25 8.56
CA PRO A 224 -3.13 -24.40 7.70
C PRO A 224 -4.58 -24.35 8.22
N PRO A 225 -5.19 -23.15 8.35
CA PRO A 225 -6.54 -23.01 8.89
C PRO A 225 -7.65 -23.40 7.91
N GLU A 226 -7.34 -23.44 6.60
CA GLU A 226 -8.33 -23.63 5.54
C GLU A 226 -7.87 -24.69 4.53
N LYS A 227 -8.78 -25.55 4.10
CA LYS A 227 -8.53 -26.52 3.01
C LYS A 227 -8.12 -25.86 1.69
N SER A 228 -8.55 -24.62 1.45
CA SER A 228 -8.24 -23.85 0.24
C SER A 228 -6.73 -23.61 0.07
N ILE A 229 -6.01 -23.52 1.20
CA ILE A 229 -4.55 -23.37 1.24
C ILE A 229 -3.91 -24.68 0.79
N VAL A 230 -4.33 -25.80 1.39
CA VAL A 230 -3.83 -27.14 1.08
C VAL A 230 -4.09 -27.49 -0.38
N GLN A 231 -5.26 -27.17 -0.92
CA GLN A 231 -5.59 -27.38 -2.33
C GLN A 231 -4.64 -26.63 -3.27
N LYS A 232 -4.41 -25.32 -3.05
CA LYS A 232 -3.46 -24.54 -3.88
C LYS A 232 -2.04 -25.10 -3.84
N VAL A 233 -1.62 -25.63 -2.69
CA VAL A 233 -0.31 -26.27 -2.53
C VAL A 233 -0.25 -27.59 -3.27
N ALA A 234 -1.27 -28.44 -3.14
CA ALA A 234 -1.41 -29.70 -3.86
C ALA A 234 -1.39 -29.49 -5.38
N ASP A 235 -2.15 -28.51 -5.86
CA ASP A 235 -2.18 -28.11 -7.27
C ASP A 235 -0.80 -27.58 -7.72
N ALA A 236 -0.10 -26.82 -6.88
CA ALA A 236 1.25 -26.33 -7.20
C ALA A 236 2.27 -27.48 -7.34
N TYR A 237 2.16 -28.52 -6.51
CA TYR A 237 2.96 -29.74 -6.66
C TYR A 237 2.63 -30.47 -7.96
N GLU A 238 1.34 -30.63 -8.28
CA GLU A 238 0.88 -31.24 -9.53
C GLU A 238 1.41 -30.52 -10.77
N LEU A 239 1.30 -29.19 -10.80
CA LEU A 239 1.77 -28.35 -11.91
C LEU A 239 3.30 -28.39 -12.08
N LEU A 240 4.04 -28.76 -11.03
CA LEU A 240 5.48 -28.99 -11.09
C LEU A 240 5.87 -30.45 -11.32
N GLY A 241 4.88 -31.35 -11.50
CA GLY A 241 5.11 -32.78 -11.72
C GLY A 241 5.47 -33.59 -10.46
N LEU A 242 5.24 -33.03 -9.27
CA LEU A 242 5.61 -33.63 -7.99
C LEU A 242 4.40 -34.35 -7.35
N LEU A 243 3.94 -35.44 -7.96
CA LEU A 243 2.72 -36.13 -7.55
C LEU A 243 2.80 -36.78 -6.16
N GLU A 244 3.96 -37.33 -5.78
CA GLU A 244 4.16 -37.92 -4.45
C GLU A 244 4.01 -36.87 -3.34
N GLU A 245 4.54 -35.67 -3.56
CA GLU A 245 4.45 -34.56 -2.60
C GLU A 245 3.01 -34.07 -2.45
N LYS A 246 2.24 -34.06 -3.56
CA LYS A 246 0.81 -33.74 -3.56
C LYS A 246 0.03 -34.71 -2.68
N GLU A 247 0.21 -36.02 -2.89
CA GLU A 247 -0.49 -37.05 -2.13
C GLU A 247 -0.18 -36.94 -0.65
N ARG A 248 1.10 -36.82 -0.28
CA ARG A 248 1.52 -36.64 1.12
C ARG A 248 0.86 -35.44 1.79
N VAL A 249 0.77 -34.29 1.11
CA VAL A 249 0.15 -33.09 1.68
C VAL A 249 -1.36 -33.25 1.85
N LEU A 250 -2.04 -33.90 0.90
CA LEU A 250 -3.48 -34.16 1.01
C LEU A 250 -3.80 -35.16 2.13
N GLU A 251 -2.98 -36.20 2.30
CA GLU A 251 -3.13 -37.18 3.37
C GLU A 251 -2.89 -36.56 4.75
N LYS A 252 -1.80 -35.78 4.90
CA LYS A 252 -1.44 -35.12 6.17
C LYS A 252 -2.54 -34.18 6.68
N TYR A 253 -3.27 -33.52 5.78
CA TYR A 253 -4.31 -32.55 6.13
C TYR A 253 -5.73 -33.03 5.79
N ASN A 254 -5.95 -34.34 5.69
CA ASN A 254 -7.24 -34.93 5.35
C ASN A 254 -8.37 -34.50 6.32
N ASP A 255 -8.06 -34.25 7.58
CA ASP A 255 -9.01 -33.79 8.59
C ASP A 255 -9.76 -32.51 8.16
N LEU A 256 -9.07 -31.57 7.50
CA LEU A 256 -9.67 -30.33 6.99
C LEU A 256 -10.72 -30.59 5.88
N PHE A 257 -10.64 -31.74 5.22
CA PHE A 257 -11.60 -32.20 4.21
C PHE A 257 -12.74 -33.00 4.85
N ALA A 258 -12.50 -33.71 5.95
CA ALA A 258 -13.49 -34.48 6.69
C ALA A 258 -14.47 -33.61 7.50
N GLU A 259 -13.98 -32.54 8.14
CA GLU A 259 -14.75 -31.69 9.06
C GLU A 259 -15.94 -30.97 8.37
N ASN A 260 -15.87 -30.73 7.06
CA ASN A 260 -16.99 -30.18 6.30
C ASN A 260 -18.18 -31.16 6.13
N LYS A 261 -17.94 -32.48 6.21
CA LYS A 261 -19.01 -33.49 6.05
C LYS A 261 -19.91 -33.56 7.29
N SER A 262 -19.40 -33.28 8.50
CA SER A 262 -20.17 -33.30 9.74
C SER A 262 -21.08 -32.07 9.89
N LEU A 263 -20.60 -30.88 9.53
CA LEU A 263 -21.38 -29.63 9.53
C LEU A 263 -22.56 -29.65 8.52
N MET A 264 -22.39 -30.33 7.38
CA MET A 264 -23.47 -30.51 6.40
C MET A 264 -24.52 -31.54 6.85
N LYS A 265 -24.17 -32.49 7.72
CA LYS A 265 -25.13 -33.46 8.29
C LYS A 265 -26.01 -32.84 9.37
N SER A 266 -25.51 -31.89 10.16
CA SER A 266 -26.32 -31.25 11.22
C SER A 266 -27.38 -30.26 10.70
N ARG A 267 -27.17 -29.67 9.52
CA ARG A 267 -28.15 -28.76 8.87
C ARG A 267 -29.32 -29.46 8.18
N LYS A 268 -29.33 -30.80 8.09
CA LYS A 268 -30.40 -31.60 7.46
C LYS A 268 -31.35 -32.27 8.46
N ALA A 269 -31.44 -31.80 9.70
CA ALA A 269 -32.48 -32.27 10.63
C ALA A 269 -33.85 -31.69 10.21
N PRO A 270 -34.88 -32.52 9.93
CA PRO A 270 -36.18 -32.02 9.50
C PRO A 270 -36.90 -31.35 10.67
N SER A 271 -37.27 -30.09 10.50
CA SER A 271 -38.17 -29.36 11.40
C SER A 271 -39.49 -30.11 11.49
N LYS A 272 -39.74 -30.80 12.60
CA LYS A 272 -41.05 -31.39 12.91
C LYS A 272 -42.08 -30.25 13.00
N LYS A 273 -42.93 -30.13 11.97
CA LYS A 273 -44.15 -29.31 12.02
C LYS A 273 -45.05 -29.86 13.13
N LYS A 274 -45.26 -29.06 14.19
CA LYS A 274 -46.40 -29.26 15.10
C LYS A 274 -47.67 -28.96 14.31
N LYS A 275 -48.54 -29.95 14.16
CA LYS A 275 -49.94 -29.75 13.75
C LYS A 275 -50.76 -29.32 14.98
N LYS A 276 -51.77 -28.49 14.69
CA LYS A 276 -52.80 -27.89 15.54
C LYS A 276 -53.15 -28.65 16.81
#